data_AF-A0A5C4KT79-F1
#
_entry.id   AF-A0A5C4KT79-F1
#
_cell.length_a   1.000
_cell.length_b   1.000
_cell.length_c   1.000
_cell.angle_alpha   90.00
_cell.angle_beta   90.00
_cell.angle_gamma   90.00
#
_symmetry.space_group_name_H-M   'P 1'
#
loop_
_entity.id
_entity.type
_entity.pdbx_description
1 polymer ?
#
loop_
_entity_poly.entity_id
_entity_poly.type
_entity_poly.pdbx_seq_one_letter_code
_entity_poly.pdbx_strand_id
1 'polypeptide(L)'
;MFDALLRMQLGPIIERLAEMEAEIDDLHRRAESFCRIGVCQAVDAASNTCQVSHGGLLTPAIKFFNPSAGAQSESRIPSVGEQCLLFNYGSGESGAQSVALFGLNSDRFPPVSNVPTLTRRVHQDGSESGYDDATHTLHWQNGPAAFSGSRESLALSIGPAQLTMTPQLISLQLGAVGLSIDASGVHFSGPLVDHQGRVISP
;
A
#
# COMPACT_ATOMS: atom_id res chain seq x y z
N MET A 1 -17.48 -36.13 61.62
CA MET A 1 -16.00 -36.20 61.66
C MET A 1 -15.41 -36.37 60.26
N PHE A 2 -15.94 -37.30 59.46
CA PHE A 2 -15.53 -37.52 58.07
C PHE A 2 -15.69 -36.28 57.16
N ASP A 3 -16.83 -35.59 57.21
CA ASP A 3 -17.05 -34.36 56.41
C ASP A 3 -16.10 -33.21 56.77
N ALA A 4 -15.74 -33.09 58.06
CA ALA A 4 -14.77 -32.08 58.49
C ALA A 4 -13.38 -32.40 57.95
N LEU A 5 -13.01 -33.68 57.92
CA LEU A 5 -11.75 -34.15 57.38
C LEU A 5 -11.71 -34.02 55.85
N LEU A 6 -12.81 -34.30 55.15
CA LEU A 6 -12.96 -34.06 53.71
C LEU A 6 -12.85 -32.57 53.37
N ARG A 7 -13.53 -31.66 54.10
CA ARG A 7 -13.40 -30.22 53.87
C ARG A 7 -11.99 -29.71 54.13
N MET A 8 -11.32 -30.22 55.17
CA MET A 8 -9.95 -29.84 55.50
C MET A 8 -8.95 -30.25 54.41
N GLN A 9 -9.17 -31.40 53.76
CA GLN A 9 -8.29 -31.91 52.69
C GLN A 9 -8.65 -31.33 51.31
N LEU A 10 -9.95 -31.15 51.02
CA LEU A 10 -10.42 -30.67 49.71
C LEU A 10 -10.44 -29.13 49.59
N GLY A 11 -10.54 -28.40 50.70
CA GLY A 11 -10.57 -26.93 50.71
C GLY A 11 -9.40 -26.30 49.94
N PRO A 12 -8.14 -26.64 50.26
CA PRO A 12 -6.97 -26.12 49.54
C PRO A 12 -6.97 -26.49 48.04
N ILE A 13 -7.49 -27.66 47.69
CA ILE A 13 -7.57 -28.10 46.29
C ILE A 13 -8.62 -27.27 45.53
N ILE A 14 -9.78 -27.00 46.14
CA ILE A 14 -10.84 -26.18 45.55
C ILE A 14 -10.35 -24.74 45.34
N GLU A 15 -9.67 -24.16 46.33
CA GLU A 15 -9.06 -22.83 46.19
C GLU A 15 -8.06 -22.81 45.04
N ARG A 16 -7.18 -23.83 44.95
CA ARG A 16 -6.21 -23.92 43.86
C ARG A 16 -6.85 -24.09 42.49
N LEU A 17 -7.93 -24.86 42.38
CA LEU A 17 -8.68 -25.02 41.14
C LEU A 17 -9.33 -23.71 40.71
N ALA A 18 -9.92 -22.95 41.66
CA ALA A 18 -10.50 -21.65 41.38
C ALA A 18 -9.44 -20.62 40.93
N GLU A 19 -8.25 -20.64 41.53
CA GLU A 19 -7.10 -19.84 41.08
C GLU A 19 -6.69 -20.19 39.64
N MET A 20 -6.55 -21.49 39.35
CA MET A 20 -6.19 -21.95 38.01
C MET A 20 -7.25 -21.60 36.97
N GLU A 21 -8.53 -21.68 37.31
CA GLU A 21 -9.64 -21.28 36.44
C GLU A 21 -9.55 -19.78 36.11
N ALA A 22 -9.32 -18.93 37.12
CA ALA A 22 -9.13 -17.50 36.92
C ALA A 22 -7.88 -17.18 36.06
N GLU A 23 -6.78 -17.90 36.24
CA GLU A 23 -5.58 -17.75 35.40
C GLU A 23 -5.86 -18.15 33.94
N ILE A 24 -6.58 -19.24 33.70
CA ILE A 24 -6.95 -19.69 32.36
C ILE A 24 -7.84 -18.68 31.65
N ASP A 25 -8.83 -18.12 32.35
CA ASP A 25 -9.72 -17.10 31.78
C ASP A 25 -8.97 -15.82 31.40
N ASP A 26 -8.03 -15.38 32.24
CA ASP A 26 -7.17 -14.25 31.89
C ASP A 26 -6.26 -14.54 30.69
N LEU A 27 -5.71 -15.76 30.61
CA LEU A 27 -4.92 -16.20 29.46
C LEU A 27 -5.75 -16.19 28.17
N HIS A 28 -7.01 -16.66 28.20
CA HIS A 28 -7.91 -16.59 27.05
C HIS A 28 -8.19 -15.14 26.63
N ARG A 29 -8.53 -14.26 27.58
CA ARG A 29 -8.76 -12.83 27.32
C ARG A 29 -7.54 -12.16 26.66
N ARG A 30 -6.34 -12.48 27.15
CA ARG A 30 -5.06 -11.98 26.62
C ARG A 30 -4.75 -12.55 25.24
N ALA A 31 -4.97 -13.85 25.04
CA ALA A 31 -4.77 -14.51 23.74
C ALA A 31 -5.66 -13.88 22.67
N GLU A 32 -6.93 -13.62 22.97
CA GLU A 32 -7.84 -12.91 22.07
C GLU A 32 -7.41 -11.47 21.78
N SER A 33 -6.63 -10.86 22.66
CA SER A 33 -6.12 -9.48 22.53
C SER A 33 -4.77 -9.40 21.82
N PHE A 34 -4.13 -10.54 21.55
CA PHE A 34 -2.80 -10.60 20.97
C PHE A 34 -2.75 -10.12 19.53
N CYS A 35 -3.75 -10.52 18.72
CA CYS A 35 -3.83 -10.20 17.31
C CYS A 35 -5.28 -9.94 16.90
N ARG A 36 -5.58 -8.74 16.39
CA ARG A 36 -6.97 -8.32 16.07
C ARG A 36 -7.04 -7.54 14.78
N ILE A 37 -8.14 -7.70 14.04
CA ILE A 37 -8.46 -6.78 12.94
C ILE A 37 -8.97 -5.47 13.55
N GLY A 38 -8.48 -4.36 13.02
CA GLY A 38 -8.90 -3.02 13.40
C GLY A 38 -9.09 -2.10 12.20
N VAL A 39 -9.62 -0.92 12.47
CA VAL A 39 -9.86 0.15 11.47
C VAL A 39 -9.23 1.45 11.96
N CYS A 40 -8.46 2.12 11.12
CA CYS A 40 -7.88 3.43 11.45
C CYS A 40 -8.97 4.47 11.71
N GLN A 41 -8.93 5.13 12.86
CA GLN A 41 -9.85 6.23 13.20
C GLN A 41 -9.16 7.59 13.13
N ALA A 42 -7.87 7.65 13.46
CA ALA A 42 -7.06 8.85 13.37
C ALA A 42 -5.61 8.51 13.04
N VAL A 43 -4.92 9.40 12.34
CA VAL A 43 -3.52 9.27 11.98
C VAL A 43 -2.81 10.60 12.20
N ASP A 44 -1.63 10.54 12.81
CA ASP A 44 -0.70 11.67 12.91
C ASP A 44 0.59 11.32 12.17
N ALA A 45 0.75 11.92 11.00
CA ALA A 45 1.91 11.71 10.13
C ALA A 45 3.20 12.25 10.75
N ALA A 46 3.14 13.32 11.56
CA ALA A 46 4.33 13.95 12.12
C ALA A 46 4.97 13.05 13.19
N SER A 47 4.15 12.41 14.02
CA SER A 47 4.62 11.46 15.03
C SER A 47 4.70 10.01 14.52
N ASN A 48 4.27 9.73 13.29
CA ASN A 48 4.15 8.39 12.71
C ASN A 48 3.32 7.46 13.62
N THR A 49 2.18 7.98 14.12
CA THR A 49 1.26 7.23 14.99
C THR A 49 -0.17 7.23 14.44
N CYS A 50 -0.98 6.31 14.92
CA CYS A 50 -2.40 6.20 14.59
C CYS A 50 -3.21 5.73 15.80
N GLN A 51 -4.51 5.90 15.72
CA GLN A 51 -5.49 5.30 16.63
C GLN A 51 -6.38 4.35 15.83
N VAL A 52 -6.59 3.15 16.35
CA VAL A 52 -7.29 2.08 15.66
C VAL A 52 -8.44 1.58 16.52
N SER A 53 -9.65 1.53 15.94
CA SER A 53 -10.79 0.90 16.60
C SER A 53 -10.76 -0.61 16.37
N HIS A 54 -11.06 -1.40 17.40
CA HIS A 54 -11.24 -2.85 17.30
C HIS A 54 -12.32 -3.31 18.28
N GLY A 55 -13.34 -4.03 17.80
CA GLY A 55 -14.53 -4.32 18.60
C GLY A 55 -15.17 -3.01 19.12
N GLY A 56 -15.35 -2.89 20.43
CA GLY A 56 -15.84 -1.68 21.10
C GLY A 56 -14.75 -0.77 21.67
N LEU A 57 -13.47 -1.01 21.36
CA LEU A 57 -12.34 -0.29 21.95
C LEU A 57 -11.61 0.56 20.92
N LEU A 58 -10.90 1.57 21.40
CA LEU A 58 -10.00 2.42 20.62
C LEU A 58 -8.61 2.38 21.26
N THR A 59 -7.57 2.13 20.46
CA THR A 59 -6.19 2.17 20.96
C THR A 59 -5.80 3.60 21.35
N PRO A 60 -4.82 3.78 22.25
CA PRO A 60 -4.09 5.05 22.32
C PRO A 60 -3.32 5.30 21.00
N ALA A 61 -2.55 6.38 20.95
CA ALA A 61 -1.65 6.64 19.83
C ALA A 61 -0.55 5.56 19.78
N ILE A 62 -0.62 4.71 18.76
CA ILE A 62 0.30 3.59 18.54
C ILE A 62 1.06 3.75 17.23
N LYS A 63 2.22 3.11 17.10
CA LYS A 63 3.00 3.10 15.85
C LYS A 63 2.36 2.18 14.82
N PHE A 64 2.66 2.44 13.55
CA PHE A 64 2.27 1.59 12.43
C PHE A 64 3.47 1.20 11.56
N PHE A 65 3.32 0.10 10.84
CA PHE A 65 4.34 -0.39 9.92
C PHE A 65 4.40 0.45 8.64
N ASN A 66 5.62 0.74 8.22
CA ASN A 66 5.95 1.21 6.88
C ASN A 66 6.54 0.06 6.06
N PRO A 67 6.54 0.10 4.72
CA PRO A 67 7.11 -0.96 3.89
C PRO A 67 8.59 -1.24 4.20
N SER A 68 9.35 -0.20 4.56
CA SER A 68 10.73 -0.33 5.04
C SER A 68 11.10 0.82 5.98
N ALA A 69 11.90 0.53 7.01
CA ALA A 69 12.28 1.49 8.06
C ALA A 69 13.76 1.32 8.49
N GLY A 70 14.66 1.05 7.54
CA GLY A 70 16.11 0.96 7.76
C GLY A 70 16.87 2.08 7.04
N ALA A 71 18.12 1.81 6.62
CA ALA A 71 18.90 2.75 5.80
C ALA A 71 18.24 3.01 4.43
N GLN A 72 17.58 1.99 3.87
CA GLN A 72 16.56 2.15 2.85
C GLN A 72 15.20 2.22 3.57
N SER A 73 14.43 3.27 3.29
CA SER A 73 13.15 3.50 3.96
C SER A 73 12.11 4.01 2.99
N GLU A 74 10.85 3.71 3.30
CA GLU A 74 9.69 4.15 2.55
C GLU A 74 8.60 4.56 3.54
N SER A 75 7.96 5.69 3.30
CA SER A 75 6.87 6.18 4.15
C SER A 75 5.54 6.06 3.43
N ARG A 76 4.60 5.35 4.04
CA ARG A 76 3.22 5.27 3.56
C ARG A 76 2.29 5.48 4.76
N ILE A 77 1.72 6.69 4.83
CA ILE A 77 0.81 7.06 5.90
C ILE A 77 -0.56 6.39 5.65
N PRO A 78 -1.11 5.65 6.62
CA PRO A 78 -2.41 5.03 6.48
C PRO A 78 -3.54 6.05 6.40
N SER A 79 -4.63 5.68 5.74
CA SER A 79 -5.82 6.53 5.64
C SER A 79 -6.83 6.20 6.74
N VAL A 80 -7.63 7.18 7.16
CA VAL A 80 -8.78 6.92 8.04
C VAL A 80 -9.77 5.97 7.35
N GLY A 81 -10.24 4.97 8.09
CA GLY A 81 -11.09 3.90 7.60
C GLY A 81 -10.33 2.70 7.02
N GLU A 82 -9.01 2.76 6.92
CA GLU A 82 -8.22 1.64 6.41
C GLU A 82 -8.14 0.51 7.45
N GLN A 83 -8.30 -0.73 6.99
CA GLN A 83 -8.18 -1.90 7.84
C GLN A 83 -6.72 -2.30 8.08
N CYS A 84 -6.46 -2.78 9.30
CA CYS A 84 -5.15 -3.27 9.70
C CYS A 84 -5.27 -4.50 10.59
N LEU A 85 -4.14 -5.17 10.73
CA LEU A 85 -3.89 -6.13 11.80
C LEU A 85 -3.17 -5.41 12.94
N LEU A 86 -3.75 -5.47 14.13
CA LEU A 86 -3.14 -5.01 15.38
C LEU A 86 -2.37 -6.15 16.02
N PHE A 87 -1.09 -5.93 16.28
CA PHE A 87 -0.25 -6.86 17.03
C PHE A 87 0.07 -6.28 18.40
N ASN A 88 -0.27 -7.01 19.45
CA ASN A 88 0.06 -6.64 20.82
C ASN A 88 1.34 -7.35 21.27
N TYR A 89 2.43 -6.61 21.39
CA TYR A 89 3.71 -7.15 21.86
C TYR A 89 3.81 -7.23 23.40
N GLY A 90 2.77 -6.76 24.10
CA GLY A 90 2.60 -6.86 25.56
C GLY A 90 1.79 -8.08 26.00
N SER A 91 1.72 -9.13 25.18
CA SER A 91 0.98 -10.37 25.46
C SER A 91 -0.52 -10.14 25.73
N GLY A 92 -1.13 -9.16 25.04
CA GLY A 92 -2.57 -8.88 25.14
C GLY A 92 -2.99 -8.12 26.40
N GLU A 93 -2.03 -7.62 27.19
CA GLU A 93 -2.34 -6.96 28.46
C GLU A 93 -2.88 -5.54 28.28
N SER A 94 -2.28 -4.75 27.39
CA SER A 94 -2.65 -3.35 27.19
C SER A 94 -2.60 -2.94 25.73
N GLY A 95 -3.65 -2.25 25.26
CA GLY A 95 -3.70 -1.70 23.91
C GLY A 95 -2.57 -0.71 23.58
N ALA A 96 -1.94 -0.11 24.60
CA ALA A 96 -0.77 0.76 24.43
C ALA A 96 0.47 0.03 23.90
N GLN A 97 0.56 -1.28 24.12
CA GLN A 97 1.64 -2.13 23.64
C GLN A 97 1.28 -2.77 22.30
N SER A 98 0.57 -2.03 21.44
CA SER A 98 0.15 -2.50 20.12
C SER A 98 0.87 -1.74 19.01
N VAL A 99 0.99 -2.39 17.85
CA VAL A 99 1.42 -1.80 16.59
C VAL A 99 0.46 -2.21 15.48
N ALA A 100 0.25 -1.34 14.49
CA ALA A 100 -0.71 -1.56 13.43
C ALA A 100 -0.03 -1.86 12.08
N LEU A 101 -0.34 -3.01 11.48
CA LEU A 101 0.05 -3.36 10.11
C LEU A 101 -1.12 -3.14 9.15
N PHE A 102 -1.05 -2.06 8.39
CA PHE A 102 -2.06 -1.67 7.40
C PHE A 102 -1.91 -2.43 6.08
N GLY A 103 -2.97 -2.42 5.26
CA GLY A 103 -2.98 -3.03 3.93
C GLY A 103 -3.98 -4.19 3.76
N LEU A 104 -4.89 -4.39 4.71
CA LEU A 104 -6.00 -5.32 4.51
C LEU A 104 -7.06 -4.65 3.62
N ASN A 105 -7.34 -5.25 2.46
CA ASN A 105 -8.40 -4.76 1.58
C ASN A 105 -9.77 -4.94 2.24
N SER A 106 -10.67 -4.00 1.96
CA SER A 106 -12.04 -3.98 2.50
C SER A 106 -13.00 -3.43 1.44
N ASP A 107 -14.31 -3.49 1.71
CA ASP A 107 -15.31 -2.87 0.82
C ASP A 107 -15.07 -1.37 0.59
N ARG A 108 -14.51 -0.67 1.59
CA ARG A 108 -14.15 0.75 1.47
C ARG A 108 -12.88 0.96 0.65
N PHE A 109 -11.92 0.04 0.74
CA PHE A 109 -10.62 0.12 0.07
C PHE A 109 -10.32 -1.22 -0.63
N PRO A 110 -10.96 -1.49 -1.77
CA PRO A 110 -10.78 -2.72 -2.52
C PRO A 110 -9.38 -2.81 -3.14
N PRO A 111 -8.93 -3.98 -3.60
CA PRO A 111 -7.68 -4.10 -4.34
C PRO A 111 -7.73 -3.28 -5.64
N VAL A 112 -6.61 -2.64 -5.99
CA VAL A 112 -6.48 -1.77 -7.18
C VAL A 112 -6.28 -2.55 -8.50
N SER A 113 -6.09 -3.86 -8.41
CA SER A 113 -5.94 -4.79 -9.53
C SER A 113 -6.35 -6.19 -9.10
N ASN A 114 -6.94 -6.95 -10.02
CA ASN A 114 -7.16 -8.40 -9.92
C ASN A 114 -6.35 -9.19 -10.97
N VAL A 115 -5.43 -8.52 -11.68
CA VAL A 115 -4.55 -9.13 -12.68
C VAL A 115 -3.34 -9.74 -11.98
N PRO A 116 -3.12 -11.07 -12.07
CA PRO A 116 -2.06 -11.75 -11.31
C PRO A 116 -0.63 -11.28 -11.61
N THR A 117 -0.41 -10.80 -12.83
CA THR A 117 0.89 -10.41 -13.38
C THR A 117 1.22 -8.94 -13.13
N LEU A 118 0.25 -8.18 -12.61
CA LEU A 118 0.34 -6.73 -12.46
C LEU A 118 0.61 -6.32 -11.02
N THR A 119 1.78 -5.75 -10.78
CA THR A 119 2.05 -4.96 -9.57
C THR A 119 1.69 -3.51 -9.83
N ARG A 120 0.75 -2.93 -9.07
CA ARG A 120 0.27 -1.55 -9.28
C ARG A 120 0.17 -0.77 -7.97
N ARG A 121 0.49 0.51 -8.04
CA ARG A 121 0.27 1.52 -6.99
C ARG A 121 -0.60 2.64 -7.56
N VAL A 122 -1.63 3.02 -6.80
CA VAL A 122 -2.52 4.14 -7.11
C VAL A 122 -2.48 5.14 -5.96
N HIS A 123 -2.37 6.42 -6.29
CA HIS A 123 -2.36 7.54 -5.34
C HIS A 123 -3.76 8.16 -5.21
N GLN A 124 -3.96 8.98 -4.17
CA GLN A 124 -5.29 9.58 -3.89
C GLN A 124 -5.79 10.52 -5.00
N ASP A 125 -4.88 11.12 -5.78
CA ASP A 125 -5.20 11.96 -6.93
C ASP A 125 -5.48 11.15 -8.21
N GLY A 126 -5.42 9.82 -8.14
CA GLY A 126 -5.60 8.91 -9.26
C GLY A 126 -4.34 8.72 -10.11
N SER A 127 -3.20 9.33 -9.75
CA SER A 127 -1.93 8.99 -10.39
C SER A 127 -1.51 7.57 -10.03
N GLU A 128 -0.78 6.91 -10.92
CA GLU A 128 -0.45 5.50 -10.76
C GLU A 128 0.85 5.09 -11.42
N SER A 129 1.39 3.97 -10.94
CA SER A 129 2.50 3.26 -11.56
C SER A 129 2.30 1.76 -11.41
N GLY A 130 2.82 1.00 -12.37
CA GLY A 130 2.84 -0.44 -12.22
C GLY A 130 3.61 -1.16 -13.30
N TYR A 131 3.86 -2.43 -13.03
CA TYR A 131 4.59 -3.33 -13.92
C TYR A 131 3.78 -4.60 -14.13
N ASP A 132 3.56 -4.95 -15.40
CA ASP A 132 2.95 -6.21 -15.82
C ASP A 132 4.02 -7.17 -16.33
N ASP A 133 4.18 -8.31 -15.67
CA ASP A 133 5.16 -9.32 -16.05
C ASP A 133 4.82 -10.04 -17.36
N ALA A 134 3.54 -10.12 -17.75
CA ALA A 134 3.09 -10.83 -18.94
C ALA A 134 3.42 -10.05 -20.22
N THR A 135 3.28 -8.73 -20.16
CA THR A 135 3.58 -7.84 -21.29
C THR A 135 4.97 -7.20 -21.17
N HIS A 136 5.65 -7.40 -20.05
CA HIS A 136 6.89 -6.72 -19.68
C HIS A 136 6.78 -5.20 -19.73
N THR A 137 5.62 -4.66 -19.36
CA THR A 137 5.33 -3.23 -19.49
C THR A 137 5.40 -2.53 -18.15
N LEU A 138 6.26 -1.52 -18.05
CA LEU A 138 6.21 -0.49 -17.01
C LEU A 138 5.28 0.63 -17.47
N HIS A 139 4.24 0.92 -16.70
CA HIS A 139 3.34 2.04 -16.93
C HIS A 139 3.43 3.07 -15.80
N TRP A 140 3.25 4.33 -16.16
CA TRP A 140 3.03 5.43 -15.22
C TRP A 140 2.02 6.39 -15.83
N GLN A 141 1.08 6.88 -15.01
CA GLN A 141 0.07 7.85 -15.43
C GLN A 141 -0.16 8.89 -14.34
N ASN A 142 -0.24 10.15 -14.75
CA ASN A 142 -0.61 11.28 -13.90
C ASN A 142 -1.46 12.26 -14.71
N GLY A 143 -2.79 12.12 -14.59
CA GLY A 143 -3.75 12.89 -15.39
C GLY A 143 -3.49 12.71 -16.90
N PRO A 144 -3.20 13.79 -17.66
CA PRO A 144 -2.94 13.70 -19.09
C PRO A 144 -1.53 13.21 -19.45
N ALA A 145 -0.62 13.14 -18.48
CA ALA A 145 0.75 12.69 -18.69
C ALA A 145 0.83 11.17 -18.48
N ALA A 146 1.53 10.47 -19.37
CA ALA A 146 1.74 9.04 -19.27
C ALA A 146 3.10 8.61 -19.83
N PHE A 147 3.59 7.50 -19.28
CA PHE A 147 4.70 6.72 -19.81
C PHE A 147 4.27 5.26 -19.92
N SER A 148 4.66 4.61 -21.01
CA SER A 148 4.54 3.16 -21.18
C SER A 148 5.81 2.64 -21.83
N GLY A 149 6.48 1.69 -21.19
CA GLY A 149 7.71 1.08 -21.68
C GLY A 149 7.63 -0.44 -21.65
N SER A 150 7.74 -1.07 -22.81
CA SER A 150 7.97 -2.51 -22.97
C SER A 150 9.41 -2.77 -23.44
N ARG A 151 9.72 -4.02 -23.79
CA ARG A 151 11.02 -4.40 -24.36
C ARG A 151 11.21 -3.90 -25.80
N GLU A 152 10.11 -3.60 -26.49
CA GLU A 152 10.06 -3.26 -27.91
C GLU A 152 9.67 -1.80 -28.16
N SER A 153 9.10 -1.11 -27.18
CA SER A 153 8.63 0.25 -27.35
C SER A 153 8.69 1.06 -26.06
N LEU A 154 9.08 2.32 -26.18
CA LEU A 154 8.93 3.34 -25.16
C LEU A 154 8.01 4.45 -25.69
N ALA A 155 7.03 4.85 -24.91
CA ALA A 155 6.08 5.91 -25.24
C ALA A 155 5.94 6.89 -24.07
N LEU A 156 5.98 8.17 -24.38
CA LEU A 156 5.69 9.30 -23.50
C LEU A 156 4.59 10.13 -24.14
N SER A 157 3.58 10.53 -23.36
CA SER A 157 2.51 11.38 -23.86
C SER A 157 2.08 12.41 -22.83
N ILE A 158 1.69 13.60 -23.30
CA ILE A 158 0.98 14.61 -22.51
C ILE A 158 -0.14 15.17 -23.39
N GLY A 159 -1.37 14.71 -23.15
CA GLY A 159 -2.50 15.02 -24.03
C GLY A 159 -2.19 14.61 -25.49
N PRO A 160 -2.25 15.53 -26.48
CA PRO A 160 -1.97 15.20 -27.87
C PRO A 160 -0.48 15.09 -28.23
N ALA A 161 0.42 15.56 -27.35
CA ALA A 161 1.85 15.50 -27.58
C ALA A 161 2.36 14.08 -27.27
N GLN A 162 3.16 13.50 -28.17
CA GLN A 162 3.67 12.14 -28.05
C GLN A 162 5.15 12.07 -28.45
N LEU A 163 5.92 11.27 -27.73
CA LEU A 163 7.26 10.82 -28.08
C LEU A 163 7.25 9.29 -28.02
N THR A 164 7.55 8.62 -29.12
CA THR A 164 7.63 7.16 -29.20
C THR A 164 9.00 6.74 -29.72
N MET A 165 9.53 5.66 -29.16
CA MET A 165 10.75 5.03 -29.60
C MET A 165 10.54 3.52 -29.72
N THR A 166 11.01 2.97 -30.83
CA THR A 166 11.12 1.54 -31.11
C THR A 166 12.55 1.29 -31.64
N PRO A 167 12.98 0.03 -31.82
CA PRO A 167 14.30 -0.24 -32.39
C PRO A 167 14.49 0.31 -33.82
N GLN A 168 13.41 0.65 -34.53
CA GLN A 168 13.47 1.11 -35.93
C GLN A 168 13.07 2.57 -36.12
N LEU A 169 12.42 3.19 -35.13
CA LEU A 169 11.81 4.52 -35.27
C LEU A 169 11.84 5.29 -33.96
N ILE A 170 12.29 6.54 -34.01
CA ILE A 170 12.04 7.56 -33.00
C ILE A 170 11.06 8.56 -33.59
N SER A 171 9.99 8.92 -32.89
CA SER A 171 9.01 9.90 -33.37
C SER A 171 8.55 10.87 -32.29
N LEU A 172 8.52 12.16 -32.61
CA LEU A 172 7.87 13.22 -31.85
C LEU A 172 6.66 13.71 -32.65
N GLN A 173 5.48 13.79 -32.03
CA GLN A 173 4.24 14.16 -32.69
C GLN A 173 3.41 15.11 -31.82
N LEU A 174 2.80 16.10 -32.46
CA LEU A 174 1.76 16.96 -31.91
C LEU A 174 0.67 17.13 -32.99
N GLY A 175 -0.36 16.29 -32.94
CA GLY A 175 -1.38 16.23 -33.99
C GLY A 175 -0.77 15.79 -35.33
N ALA A 176 -0.84 16.66 -36.35
CA ALA A 176 -0.28 16.40 -37.68
C ALA A 176 1.16 16.92 -37.87
N VAL A 177 1.72 17.59 -36.87
CA VAL A 177 3.09 18.11 -36.90
C VAL A 177 4.00 17.15 -36.14
N GLY A 178 5.12 16.77 -36.75
CA GLY A 178 6.04 15.86 -36.10
C GLY A 178 7.37 15.69 -36.78
N LEU A 179 8.27 15.06 -36.04
CA LEU A 179 9.60 14.66 -36.46
C LEU A 179 9.71 13.15 -36.30
N SER A 180 10.28 12.46 -37.27
CA SER A 180 10.64 11.05 -37.13
C SER A 180 12.06 10.80 -37.59
N ILE A 181 12.73 9.84 -36.95
CA ILE A 181 14.08 9.39 -37.28
C ILE A 181 14.00 7.89 -37.48
N ASP A 182 14.42 7.42 -38.64
CA ASP A 182 14.55 6.01 -38.99
C ASP A 182 15.86 5.77 -39.76
N ALA A 183 16.05 4.56 -40.27
CA ALA A 183 17.25 4.18 -41.03
C ALA A 183 17.44 4.97 -42.34
N SER A 184 16.41 5.66 -42.85
CA SER A 184 16.48 6.45 -44.08
C SER A 184 16.80 7.93 -43.84
N GLY A 185 16.65 8.42 -42.60
CA GLY A 185 17.05 9.77 -42.22
C GLY A 185 16.13 10.42 -41.19
N VAL A 186 16.07 11.75 -41.24
CA VAL A 186 15.20 12.59 -40.41
C VAL A 186 14.08 13.15 -41.26
N HIS A 187 12.84 12.87 -40.90
CA HIS A 187 11.64 13.27 -41.62
C HIS A 187 10.84 14.27 -40.80
N PHE A 188 10.40 15.34 -41.44
CA PHE A 188 9.51 16.34 -40.87
C PHE A 188 8.13 16.22 -41.50
N SER A 189 7.09 16.36 -40.67
CA SER A 189 5.70 16.36 -41.08
C SER A 189 5.01 17.60 -40.50
N GLY A 190 4.13 18.22 -41.28
CA GLY A 190 3.46 19.46 -40.91
C GLY A 190 3.65 20.60 -41.92
N PRO A 191 3.04 21.76 -41.67
CA PRO A 191 2.97 22.85 -42.64
C PRO A 191 4.23 23.72 -42.71
N LEU A 192 5.14 23.64 -41.72
CA LEU A 192 6.29 24.53 -41.63
C LEU A 192 7.46 23.85 -40.94
N VAL A 193 8.65 24.00 -41.52
CA VAL A 193 9.94 23.74 -40.85
C VAL A 193 10.78 24.99 -41.01
N ASP A 194 11.18 25.63 -39.91
CA ASP A 194 12.07 26.78 -39.91
C ASP A 194 13.30 26.56 -39.02
N HIS A 195 14.37 27.28 -39.34
CA HIS A 195 15.58 27.32 -38.54
C HIS A 195 16.15 28.73 -38.53
N GLN A 196 16.29 29.31 -37.33
CA GLN A 196 16.83 30.66 -37.14
C GLN A 196 16.10 31.70 -38.01
N GLY A 197 14.78 31.58 -38.14
CA GLY A 197 13.95 32.49 -38.93
C GLY A 197 13.95 32.26 -40.44
N ARG A 198 14.59 31.19 -40.95
CA ARG A 198 14.55 30.79 -42.36
C ARG A 198 13.70 29.54 -42.55
N VAL A 199 12.76 29.57 -43.48
CA VAL A 199 11.97 28.39 -43.90
C VAL A 199 12.86 27.41 -44.65
N ILE A 200 12.85 26.14 -44.21
CA ILE A 200 13.58 25.01 -44.82
C ILE A 200 12.63 24.05 -45.54
N SER A 201 11.38 23.95 -45.09
CA SER A 201 10.37 23.16 -45.78
C SER A 201 10.22 23.63 -47.25
N PRO A 202 9.95 22.71 -48.20
CA PRO A 202 9.72 23.06 -49.60
C PRO A 202 8.58 24.05 -49.80
#